data_AF-A0A1R2CA38-F1
#
_entry.id   AF-A0A1R2CA38-F1
#
_cell.length_a   1.000
_cell.length_b   1.000
_cell.length_c   1.000
_cell.angle_alpha   90.00
_cell.angle_beta   90.00
_cell.angle_gamma   90.00
#
_symmetry.space_group_name_H-M   'P 1'
#
loop_
_entity.id
_entity.type
_entity.pdbx_description
1 polymer ?
#
loop_
_entity_poly.entity_id
_entity_poly.type
_entity_poly.pdbx_seq_one_letter_code
_entity_poly.pdbx_strand_id
1 'polypeptide(L)'
;MDQNEADIIREIAQIKTEKSMFTLEHETNKETLELEIEEADLAMEEAEKKQEELNEKLASQKSEYNRSEAQIVALQYSIETMRKTLKSYENRRTELENLNDHWERSIRSLEYYNNTLEKQLDDAESQVMNLTNKIATVSERTEDEYKKIKAECEEIKVVIMKSRSPSPASKPPRSPIPMNMVKEHQISIEQKVVLEEKTKVIVVASPQMYASETTVIFKEKNMKKEFEFNKVVLIENMSFEIDEALDQVTQGGSACLINLSVKDRESTLLLIVKKIVSTFFGKKCIISCIEMIKETAANKFPSESMEVYLGPDTLKLIQGAFQHLSKGKNHLLITFKQGASVLQILDLGEVNEDQSLAESLSINSSMFYLEELMMNISKKNSPNFNKALITQKLEPSLKSNYYILFLIHCENASSLSSLTFAARLQAIFLRISYSNEEIHRTLNLLEKERISNFNVLRLIEKARKDLALYKKSGEEKDKIVEILNKKLKSSRFSPEKTERISSLSPTNLKDIGHSRIPKPLKK
;
A
#
# COMPACT_ATOMS: atom_id res chain seq x y z
N MET A 1 -58.97 -86.24 -100.30
CA MET A 1 -59.00 -84.92 -99.62
C MET A 1 -59.53 -85.18 -98.21
N ASP A 2 -58.96 -86.13 -97.47
CA ASP A 2 -57.62 -86.17 -96.85
C ASP A 2 -57.61 -85.24 -95.63
N GLN A 3 -58.17 -85.79 -94.55
CA GLN A 3 -58.19 -85.29 -93.18
C GLN A 3 -56.89 -84.55 -92.79
N ASN A 4 -55.74 -85.02 -93.29
CA ASN A 4 -54.42 -84.42 -93.15
C ASN A 4 -54.33 -82.94 -93.53
N GLU A 5 -54.99 -82.48 -94.60
CA GLU A 5 -54.85 -81.07 -95.04
C GLU A 5 -55.61 -80.11 -94.12
N ALA A 6 -56.77 -80.54 -93.61
CA ALA A 6 -57.53 -79.78 -92.61
C ALA A 6 -56.82 -79.75 -91.24
N ASP A 7 -56.15 -80.84 -90.86
CA ASP A 7 -55.37 -80.92 -89.63
C ASP A 7 -54.12 -80.01 -89.70
N ILE A 8 -53.42 -79.98 -90.85
CA ILE A 8 -52.29 -79.06 -91.09
C ILE A 8 -52.73 -77.59 -91.04
N ILE A 9 -53.87 -77.23 -91.66
CA ILE A 9 -54.38 -75.85 -91.61
C ILE A 9 -54.75 -75.45 -90.18
N ARG A 10 -55.35 -76.36 -89.40
CA ARG A 10 -55.68 -76.12 -87.99
C ARG A 10 -54.42 -75.97 -87.14
N GLU A 11 -53.39 -76.76 -87.38
CA GLU A 11 -52.10 -76.68 -86.71
C GLU A 11 -51.36 -75.38 -87.06
N ILE A 12 -51.35 -74.95 -88.32
CA ILE A 12 -50.79 -73.64 -88.73
C ILE A 12 -51.53 -72.47 -88.08
N ALA A 13 -52.87 -72.55 -87.98
CA ALA A 13 -53.67 -71.53 -87.30
C ALA A 13 -53.34 -71.47 -85.80
N GLN A 14 -53.20 -72.64 -85.16
CA GLN A 14 -52.82 -72.76 -83.75
C GLN A 14 -51.41 -72.19 -83.50
N ILE A 15 -50.43 -72.54 -84.33
CA ILE A 15 -49.05 -72.00 -84.26
C ILE A 15 -49.05 -70.48 -84.45
N LYS A 16 -49.88 -69.94 -85.36
CA LYS A 16 -49.99 -68.47 -85.53
C LYS A 16 -50.57 -67.79 -84.30
N THR A 17 -51.59 -68.39 -83.66
CA THR A 17 -52.15 -67.84 -82.42
C THR A 17 -51.16 -67.95 -81.26
N GLU A 18 -50.46 -69.07 -81.12
CA GLU A 18 -49.41 -69.26 -80.11
C GLU A 18 -48.27 -68.28 -80.30
N LYS A 19 -47.80 -68.07 -81.54
CA LYS A 19 -46.79 -67.05 -81.84
C LYS A 19 -47.27 -65.64 -81.50
N SER A 20 -48.52 -65.30 -81.81
CA SER A 20 -49.09 -63.99 -81.50
C SER A 20 -49.23 -63.75 -79.99
N MET A 21 -49.64 -64.78 -79.25
CA MET A 21 -49.73 -64.74 -77.79
C MET A 21 -48.34 -64.61 -77.17
N PHE A 22 -47.35 -65.36 -77.68
CA PHE A 22 -45.97 -65.27 -77.22
C PHE A 22 -45.35 -63.90 -77.50
N THR A 23 -45.60 -63.29 -78.66
CA THR A 23 -45.10 -61.93 -78.95
C THR A 23 -45.72 -60.89 -78.03
N LEU A 24 -47.03 -61.00 -77.74
CA LEU A 24 -47.71 -60.09 -76.83
C LEU A 24 -47.19 -60.26 -75.40
N GLU A 25 -47.06 -61.51 -74.92
CA GLU A 25 -46.49 -61.82 -73.61
C GLU A 25 -45.05 -61.33 -73.47
N HIS A 26 -44.25 -61.47 -74.52
CA HIS A 26 -42.88 -60.96 -74.57
C HIS A 26 -42.85 -59.42 -74.50
N GLU A 27 -43.71 -58.72 -75.24
CA GLU A 27 -43.82 -57.25 -75.16
C GLU A 27 -44.28 -56.79 -73.78
N THR A 28 -45.29 -57.43 -73.20
CA THR A 28 -45.74 -57.09 -71.84
C THR A 28 -44.65 -57.34 -70.81
N ASN A 29 -43.92 -58.46 -70.90
CA ASN A 29 -42.81 -58.75 -69.99
C ASN A 29 -41.66 -57.75 -70.15
N LYS A 30 -41.41 -57.30 -71.39
CA LYS A 30 -40.43 -56.27 -71.68
C LYS A 30 -40.82 -54.94 -71.04
N GLU A 31 -42.08 -54.50 -71.22
CA GLU A 31 -42.59 -53.26 -70.62
C GLU A 31 -42.56 -53.31 -69.09
N THR A 32 -42.92 -54.44 -68.47
CA THR A 32 -42.82 -54.59 -67.01
C THR A 32 -41.38 -54.53 -66.52
N LEU A 33 -40.43 -55.13 -67.25
CA LEU A 33 -39.01 -55.06 -66.91
C LEU A 33 -38.44 -53.65 -67.09
N GLU A 34 -38.86 -52.91 -68.13
CA GLU A 34 -38.46 -51.51 -68.33
C GLU A 34 -38.96 -50.62 -67.18
N LEU A 35 -40.20 -50.81 -66.73
CA LEU A 35 -40.74 -50.11 -65.55
C LEU A 35 -40.01 -50.48 -64.25
N GLU A 36 -39.73 -51.76 -64.03
CA GLU A 36 -38.96 -52.21 -62.85
C GLU A 36 -37.54 -51.64 -62.83
N ILE A 37 -36.90 -51.52 -63.99
CA ILE A 37 -35.57 -50.89 -64.12
C ILE A 37 -35.65 -49.39 -63.80
N GLU A 38 -36.64 -48.66 -64.34
CA GLU A 38 -36.82 -47.23 -64.04
C GLU A 38 -37.10 -46.98 -62.54
N GLU A 39 -37.94 -47.81 -61.91
CA GLU A 39 -38.19 -47.72 -60.46
C GLU A 39 -36.93 -48.01 -59.64
N ALA A 40 -36.12 -49.00 -60.06
CA ALA A 40 -34.85 -49.33 -59.41
C ALA A 40 -33.82 -48.19 -59.55
N ASP A 41 -33.73 -47.55 -60.72
CA ASP A 41 -32.84 -46.41 -60.97
C ASP A 41 -33.23 -45.20 -60.11
N LEU A 42 -34.53 -44.89 -60.01
CA LEU A 42 -35.04 -43.83 -59.13
C LEU A 42 -34.75 -44.14 -57.64
N ALA A 43 -34.94 -45.39 -57.22
CA ALA A 43 -34.63 -45.81 -55.86
C ALA A 43 -33.12 -45.73 -55.54
N MET A 44 -32.27 -46.04 -56.52
CA MET A 44 -30.82 -45.87 -56.41
C MET A 44 -30.44 -44.39 -56.27
N GLU A 45 -30.98 -43.51 -57.11
CA GLU A 45 -30.70 -42.07 -57.04
C GLU A 45 -31.12 -41.47 -55.68
N GLU A 46 -32.29 -41.87 -55.16
CA GLU A 46 -32.71 -41.48 -53.81
C GLU A 46 -31.77 -41.99 -52.71
N ALA A 47 -31.26 -43.21 -52.85
CA ALA A 47 -30.34 -43.80 -51.89
C ALA A 47 -28.98 -43.09 -51.90
N GLU A 48 -28.45 -42.74 -53.08
CA GLU A 48 -27.23 -41.97 -53.24
C GLU A 48 -27.35 -40.57 -52.61
N LYS A 49 -28.47 -39.89 -52.85
CA LYS A 49 -28.74 -38.59 -52.23
C LYS A 49 -28.80 -38.67 -50.70
N LYS A 50 -29.48 -39.68 -50.16
CA LYS A 50 -29.52 -39.93 -48.69
C LYS A 50 -28.12 -40.23 -48.14
N GLN A 51 -27.30 -40.97 -48.88
CA GLN A 51 -25.92 -41.26 -48.50
C GLN A 51 -25.07 -39.98 -48.46
N GLU A 52 -25.22 -39.08 -49.42
CA GLU A 52 -24.53 -37.80 -49.46
C GLU A 52 -24.95 -36.91 -48.27
N GLU A 53 -26.24 -36.77 -48.00
CA GLU A 53 -26.75 -36.02 -46.83
C GLU A 53 -26.23 -36.58 -45.49
N LEU A 54 -26.14 -37.91 -45.36
CA LEU A 54 -25.59 -38.55 -44.17
C LEU A 54 -24.08 -38.32 -44.03
N ASN A 55 -23.34 -38.33 -45.14
CA ASN A 55 -21.90 -38.01 -45.14
C ASN A 55 -21.63 -36.57 -44.73
N GLU A 56 -22.43 -35.61 -45.20
CA GLU A 56 -22.33 -34.21 -44.79
C GLU A 56 -22.64 -34.02 -43.29
N LYS A 57 -23.70 -34.67 -42.78
CA LYS A 57 -24.03 -34.67 -41.35
C LYS A 57 -22.93 -35.30 -40.50
N LEU A 58 -22.32 -36.40 -40.98
CA LEU A 58 -21.21 -37.04 -40.29
C LEU A 58 -19.97 -36.14 -40.28
N ALA A 59 -19.69 -35.44 -41.38
CA ALA A 59 -18.57 -34.51 -41.48
C ALA A 59 -18.74 -33.30 -40.53
N SER A 60 -19.95 -32.73 -40.45
CA SER A 60 -20.24 -31.62 -39.52
C SER A 60 -20.14 -32.06 -38.06
N GLN A 61 -20.67 -33.23 -37.71
CA GLN A 61 -20.55 -33.78 -36.35
C GLN A 61 -19.09 -34.08 -35.96
N LYS A 62 -18.27 -34.61 -36.87
CA LYS A 62 -16.83 -34.80 -36.64
C LYS A 62 -16.11 -33.47 -36.37
N SER A 63 -16.47 -32.43 -37.10
CA SER A 63 -15.91 -31.08 -36.90
C SER A 63 -16.29 -30.51 -35.52
N GLU A 64 -17.55 -30.64 -35.11
CA GLU A 64 -18.02 -30.21 -33.78
C GLU A 64 -17.37 -31.02 -32.64
N TYR A 65 -17.19 -32.33 -32.83
CA TYR A 65 -16.49 -33.18 -31.88
C TYR A 65 -15.04 -32.74 -31.71
N ASN A 66 -14.30 -32.55 -32.80
CA ASN A 66 -12.91 -32.10 -32.77
C ASN A 66 -12.77 -30.72 -32.08
N ARG A 67 -13.73 -29.81 -32.30
CA ARG A 67 -13.76 -28.51 -31.64
C ARG A 67 -13.99 -28.64 -30.13
N SER A 68 -14.87 -29.54 -29.73
CA SER A 68 -15.17 -29.82 -28.32
C SER A 68 -13.98 -30.48 -27.62
N GLU A 69 -13.30 -31.42 -28.30
CA GLU A 69 -12.09 -32.07 -27.79
C GLU A 69 -10.95 -31.06 -27.57
N ALA A 70 -10.73 -30.15 -28.53
CA ALA A 70 -9.76 -29.07 -28.38
C ALA A 70 -10.08 -28.14 -27.18
N GLN A 71 -11.37 -27.84 -26.94
CA GLN A 71 -11.79 -27.05 -25.78
C GLN A 71 -11.55 -27.80 -24.46
N ILE A 72 -11.79 -29.12 -24.42
CA ILE A 72 -11.52 -29.95 -23.24
C ILE A 72 -10.03 -29.91 -22.91
N VAL A 73 -9.15 -30.07 -23.91
CA VAL A 73 -7.68 -29.99 -23.71
C VAL A 73 -7.27 -28.62 -23.17
N ALA A 74 -7.81 -27.53 -23.73
CA ALA A 74 -7.52 -26.18 -23.25
C ALA A 74 -7.97 -25.95 -21.80
N LEU A 75 -9.15 -26.45 -21.44
CA LEU A 75 -9.66 -26.39 -20.07
C LEU A 75 -8.82 -27.23 -19.10
N GLN A 76 -8.38 -28.42 -19.50
CA GLN A 76 -7.48 -29.26 -18.70
C GLN A 76 -6.15 -28.55 -18.42
N TYR A 77 -5.55 -27.91 -19.44
CA TYR A 77 -4.34 -27.11 -19.26
C TYR A 77 -4.56 -25.94 -18.29
N SER A 78 -5.67 -25.21 -18.44
CA SER A 78 -6.04 -24.11 -17.53
C SER A 78 -6.19 -24.59 -16.07
N ILE A 79 -6.88 -25.72 -15.84
CA ILE A 79 -7.03 -26.33 -14.52
C ILE A 79 -5.67 -26.70 -13.91
N GLU A 80 -4.78 -27.30 -14.69
CA GLU A 80 -3.45 -27.66 -14.20
C GLU A 80 -2.62 -26.43 -13.81
N THR A 81 -2.72 -25.36 -14.60
CA THR A 81 -2.08 -24.07 -14.31
C THR A 81 -2.61 -23.48 -13.00
N MET A 82 -3.94 -23.48 -12.81
CA MET A 82 -4.57 -23.04 -11.57
C MET A 82 -4.20 -23.90 -10.35
N ARG A 83 -4.01 -25.21 -10.52
CA ARG A 83 -3.53 -26.08 -9.43
C ARG A 83 -2.10 -25.74 -9.01
N LYS A 84 -1.22 -25.42 -9.96
CA LYS A 84 0.16 -24.99 -9.68
C LYS A 84 0.18 -23.65 -8.92
N THR A 85 -0.65 -22.68 -9.33
CA THR A 85 -0.74 -21.39 -8.62
C THR A 85 -1.34 -21.54 -7.23
N LEU A 86 -2.38 -22.37 -7.06
CA LEU A 86 -2.98 -22.63 -5.75
C LEU A 86 -1.97 -23.27 -4.79
N LYS A 87 -1.20 -24.26 -5.24
CA LYS A 87 -0.12 -24.86 -4.44
C LYS A 87 0.96 -23.84 -4.04
N SER A 88 1.29 -22.90 -4.93
CA SER A 88 2.21 -21.80 -4.60
C SER A 88 1.65 -20.89 -3.50
N TYR A 89 0.35 -20.60 -3.52
CA TYR A 89 -0.29 -19.80 -2.47
C TYR A 89 -0.37 -20.55 -1.14
N GLU A 90 -0.62 -21.85 -1.15
CA GLU A 90 -0.58 -22.69 0.05
C GLU A 90 0.81 -22.70 0.70
N ASN A 91 1.88 -22.86 -0.10
CA ASN A 91 3.25 -22.77 0.40
C ASN A 91 3.55 -21.38 0.98
N ARG A 92 3.10 -20.30 0.31
CA ARG A 92 3.31 -18.96 0.83
C ARG A 92 2.57 -18.71 2.14
N ARG A 93 1.38 -19.29 2.28
CA ARG A 93 0.60 -19.23 3.52
C ARG A 93 1.33 -19.92 4.67
N THR A 94 1.87 -21.12 4.45
CA THR A 94 2.60 -21.84 5.51
C THR A 94 3.89 -21.12 5.92
N GLU A 95 4.60 -20.49 4.98
CA GLU A 95 5.74 -19.60 5.29
C GLU A 95 5.33 -18.42 6.19
N LEU A 96 4.20 -17.78 5.91
CA LEU A 96 3.69 -16.67 6.70
C LEU A 96 3.23 -17.11 8.09
N GLU A 97 2.58 -18.26 8.20
CA GLU A 97 2.21 -18.87 9.50
C GLU A 97 3.47 -19.15 10.34
N ASN A 98 4.53 -19.73 9.74
CA ASN A 98 5.81 -19.94 10.42
C ASN A 98 6.49 -18.63 10.87
N LEU A 99 6.41 -17.57 10.06
CA LEU A 99 6.96 -16.27 10.41
C LEU A 99 6.19 -15.62 11.57
N ASN A 100 4.86 -15.75 11.56
CA ASN A 100 4.00 -15.27 12.63
C ASN A 100 4.33 -15.98 13.96
N ASP A 101 4.48 -17.30 13.93
CA ASP A 101 4.90 -18.08 15.11
C ASP A 101 6.26 -17.62 15.65
N HIS A 102 7.19 -17.24 14.77
CA HIS A 102 8.49 -16.71 15.17
C HIS A 102 8.35 -15.34 15.86
N TRP A 103 7.54 -14.44 15.30
CA TRP A 103 7.27 -13.13 15.88
C TRP A 103 6.56 -13.23 17.24
N GLU A 104 5.58 -14.13 17.38
CA GLU A 104 4.93 -14.37 18.67
C GLU A 104 5.94 -14.83 19.75
N ARG A 105 6.89 -15.70 19.40
CA ARG A 105 7.96 -16.11 20.32
C ARG A 105 8.88 -14.94 20.67
N SER A 106 9.25 -14.11 19.70
CA SER A 106 10.07 -12.91 19.93
C SER A 106 9.36 -11.90 20.83
N ILE A 107 8.05 -11.68 20.64
CA ILE A 107 7.24 -10.79 21.49
C ILE A 107 7.25 -11.30 22.93
N ARG A 108 6.95 -12.58 23.16
CA ARG A 108 7.00 -13.16 24.52
C ARG A 108 8.37 -13.03 25.17
N SER A 109 9.45 -13.19 24.40
CA SER A 109 10.81 -12.99 24.90
C SER A 109 11.06 -11.54 25.30
N LEU A 110 10.60 -10.58 24.49
CA LEU A 110 10.76 -9.15 24.77
C LEU A 110 9.92 -8.72 25.97
N GLU A 111 8.69 -9.22 26.11
CA GLU A 111 7.84 -8.99 27.28
C GLU A 111 8.52 -9.49 28.57
N TYR A 112 9.15 -10.67 28.52
CA TYR A 112 9.92 -11.20 29.65
C TYR A 112 11.11 -10.29 30.01
N TYR A 113 11.87 -9.82 29.03
CA TYR A 113 12.98 -8.89 29.27
C TYR A 113 12.49 -7.54 29.81
N ASN A 114 11.39 -7.01 29.27
CA ASN A 114 10.80 -5.76 29.73
C ASN A 114 10.39 -5.84 31.21
N ASN A 115 9.65 -6.90 31.58
CA ASN A 115 9.25 -7.12 32.97
C ASN A 115 10.47 -7.28 33.90
N THR A 116 11.55 -7.88 33.42
CA THR A 116 12.80 -8.03 34.19
C THR A 116 13.48 -6.68 34.41
N LEU A 117 13.53 -5.83 33.37
CA LEU A 117 14.12 -4.50 33.45
C LEU A 117 13.28 -3.54 34.30
N GLU A 118 11.94 -3.60 34.19
CA GLU A 118 11.03 -2.83 35.05
C GLU A 118 11.26 -3.17 36.53
N LYS A 119 11.39 -4.45 36.86
CA LYS A 119 11.71 -4.85 38.23
C LYS A 119 13.08 -4.33 38.71
N GLN A 120 14.08 -4.36 37.84
CA GLN A 120 15.40 -3.80 38.16
C GLN A 120 15.34 -2.27 38.37
N LEU A 121 14.49 -1.58 37.61
CA LEU A 121 14.25 -0.16 37.76
C LEU A 121 13.58 0.15 39.11
N ASP A 122 12.51 -0.58 39.46
CA ASP A 122 11.83 -0.43 40.76
C ASP A 122 12.78 -0.63 41.95
N ASP A 123 13.66 -1.64 41.85
CA ASP A 123 14.70 -1.90 42.85
C ASP A 123 15.70 -0.74 42.95
N ALA A 124 16.11 -0.17 41.81
CA ALA A 124 17.02 0.97 41.76
C ALA A 124 16.38 2.26 42.30
N GLU A 125 15.12 2.54 41.95
CA GLU A 125 14.35 3.67 42.47
C GLU A 125 14.20 3.57 44.00
N SER A 126 13.92 2.39 44.52
CA SER A 126 13.88 2.12 45.97
C SER A 126 15.23 2.40 46.64
N GLN A 127 16.35 2.05 45.99
CA GLN A 127 17.69 2.39 46.50
C GLN A 127 17.96 3.90 46.51
N VAL A 128 17.58 4.60 45.44
CA VAL A 128 17.72 6.06 45.35
C VAL A 128 16.89 6.75 46.42
N MET A 129 15.66 6.33 46.65
CA MET A 129 14.80 6.86 47.72
C MET A 129 15.45 6.68 49.11
N ASN A 130 16.00 5.50 49.38
CA ASN A 130 16.74 5.22 50.61
C ASN A 130 17.97 6.12 50.79
N LEU A 131 18.76 6.33 49.73
CA LEU A 131 19.91 7.23 49.76
C LEU A 131 19.49 8.69 49.95
N THR A 132 18.38 9.10 49.34
CA THR A 132 17.86 10.46 49.45
C THR A 132 17.41 10.75 50.89
N ASN A 133 16.72 9.82 51.53
CA ASN A 133 16.36 9.92 52.95
C ASN A 133 17.60 9.99 53.86
N LYS A 134 18.65 9.19 53.56
CA LYS A 134 19.94 9.28 54.28
C LYS A 134 20.59 10.65 54.12
N ILE A 135 20.62 11.21 52.91
CA ILE A 135 21.17 12.55 52.65
C ILE A 135 20.38 13.62 53.42
N ALA A 136 19.05 13.54 53.43
CA ALA A 136 18.20 14.46 54.18
C ALA A 136 18.51 14.44 55.68
N THR A 137 18.61 13.26 56.30
CA THR A 137 18.96 13.14 57.72
C THR A 137 20.37 13.64 58.05
N VAL A 138 21.34 13.43 57.16
CA VAL A 138 22.68 14.02 57.31
C VAL A 138 22.63 15.55 57.20
N SER A 139 21.87 16.07 56.24
CA SER A 139 21.72 17.51 56.02
C SER A 139 21.09 18.20 57.24
N GLU A 140 20.05 17.61 57.81
CA GLU A 140 19.40 18.10 59.05
C GLU A 140 20.38 18.16 60.22
N ARG A 141 21.18 17.10 60.43
CA ARG A 141 22.24 17.08 61.46
C ARG A 141 23.28 18.18 61.23
N THR A 142 23.74 18.37 60.00
CA THR A 142 24.72 19.41 59.69
C THR A 142 24.16 20.82 59.87
N GLU A 143 22.87 21.02 59.60
CA GLU A 143 22.21 22.31 59.83
C GLU A 143 22.10 22.60 61.33
N ASP A 144 21.78 21.61 62.14
CA ASP A 144 21.75 21.73 63.61
C ASP A 144 23.14 22.01 64.20
N GLU A 145 24.18 21.36 63.69
CA GLU A 145 25.58 21.66 64.05
C GLU A 145 25.96 23.09 63.65
N TYR A 146 25.59 23.52 62.45
CA TYR A 146 25.82 24.89 62.00
C TYR A 146 25.10 25.92 62.88
N LYS A 147 23.86 25.65 63.29
CA LYS A 147 23.11 26.50 64.23
C LYS A 147 23.81 26.62 65.57
N LYS A 148 24.36 25.52 66.11
CA LYS A 148 25.15 25.53 67.36
C LYS A 148 26.40 26.39 67.21
N ILE A 149 27.22 26.15 66.18
CA ILE A 149 28.44 26.93 65.90
C ILE A 149 28.10 28.42 65.72
N LYS A 150 27.01 28.73 65.02
CA LYS A 150 26.56 30.11 64.82
C LYS A 150 26.18 30.77 66.14
N ALA A 151 25.51 30.07 67.05
CA ALA A 151 25.18 30.58 68.38
C ALA A 151 26.45 30.87 69.20
N GLU A 152 27.42 29.95 69.20
CA GLU A 152 28.74 30.14 69.83
C GLU A 152 29.48 31.35 69.24
N CYS A 153 29.47 31.50 67.90
CA CYS A 153 30.09 32.63 67.22
C CYS A 153 29.43 33.97 67.59
N GLU A 154 28.10 34.01 67.70
CA GLU A 154 27.39 35.24 68.10
C GLU A 154 27.66 35.58 69.58
N GLU A 155 27.81 34.59 70.45
CA GLU A 155 28.25 34.79 71.83
C GLU A 155 29.65 35.41 71.90
N ILE A 156 30.61 34.86 71.13
CA ILE A 156 31.96 35.44 71.00
C ILE A 156 31.90 36.86 70.46
N LYS A 157 31.06 37.12 69.45
CA LYS A 157 30.90 38.44 68.86
C LYS A 157 30.32 39.45 69.86
N VAL A 158 29.39 39.06 70.72
CA VAL A 158 28.90 39.90 71.83
C VAL A 158 30.02 40.23 72.82
N VAL A 159 30.89 39.26 73.12
CA VAL A 159 32.10 39.48 73.96
C VAL A 159 33.05 40.48 73.29
N ILE A 160 33.27 40.36 71.97
CA ILE A 160 34.11 41.29 71.19
C ILE A 160 33.46 42.68 71.08
N MET A 161 32.14 42.78 70.92
CA MET A 161 31.44 44.06 70.86
C MET A 161 31.43 44.79 72.21
N LYS A 162 31.37 44.07 73.33
CA LYS A 162 31.54 44.66 74.67
C LYS A 162 32.94 45.24 74.90
N SER A 163 33.92 44.89 74.06
CA SER A 163 35.31 45.37 74.15
C SER A 163 35.67 46.46 73.11
N ARG A 164 34.70 46.97 72.32
CA ARG A 164 34.94 48.01 71.31
C ARG A 164 34.00 49.21 71.48
N SER A 165 34.56 50.39 71.75
CA SER A 165 33.85 51.67 71.80
C SER A 165 33.36 52.14 70.41
N PRO A 166 32.27 52.93 70.33
CA PRO A 166 31.51 53.10 69.10
C PRO A 166 32.02 54.28 68.25
N SER A 167 31.93 54.12 66.92
CA SER A 167 32.02 55.20 65.93
C SER A 167 30.89 55.01 64.89
N PRO A 168 30.25 56.09 64.38
CA PRO A 168 28.91 56.01 63.82
C PRO A 168 28.85 55.96 62.27
N ALA A 169 27.68 55.47 61.82
CA ALA A 169 26.93 55.81 60.61
C ALA A 169 27.40 55.28 59.24
N SER A 170 26.54 54.45 58.61
CA SER A 170 25.89 54.76 57.31
C SER A 170 24.91 53.64 56.85
N LYS A 171 23.66 54.03 56.55
CA LYS A 171 22.65 53.34 55.69
C LYS A 171 23.04 53.48 54.20
N PRO A 172 22.29 53.01 53.15
CA PRO A 172 21.19 52.02 52.94
C PRO A 172 21.59 51.05 51.74
N PRO A 173 20.75 50.42 50.85
CA PRO A 173 19.28 50.35 50.67
C PRO A 173 18.66 48.96 50.30
N ARG A 174 17.33 49.03 50.08
CA ARG A 174 16.29 48.07 49.64
C ARG A 174 16.60 47.24 48.37
N SER A 175 16.03 46.03 48.25
CA SER A 175 14.87 45.74 47.36
C SER A 175 14.48 44.25 47.31
N PRO A 176 13.21 43.92 46.99
CA PRO A 176 12.66 42.57 46.91
C PRO A 176 12.66 42.00 45.48
N ILE A 177 12.89 40.70 45.33
CA ILE A 177 12.81 39.98 44.06
C ILE A 177 11.37 39.48 43.84
N PRO A 178 10.72 39.77 42.68
CA PRO A 178 9.37 39.28 42.36
C PRO A 178 9.39 37.88 41.73
N MET A 179 8.40 37.05 42.09
CA MET A 179 8.08 35.80 41.39
C MET A 179 7.45 36.10 40.03
N ASN A 180 8.04 35.56 38.97
CA ASN A 180 7.52 35.67 37.61
C ASN A 180 6.42 34.64 37.34
N MET A 181 5.42 35.12 36.60
CA MET A 181 4.18 34.46 36.23
C MET A 181 4.40 33.29 35.25
N VAL A 182 3.64 32.22 35.50
CA VAL A 182 3.41 31.09 34.60
C VAL A 182 2.68 31.59 33.34
N LYS A 183 3.26 31.33 32.16
CA LYS A 183 2.62 31.58 30.86
C LYS A 183 1.81 30.35 30.43
N GLU A 184 0.53 30.56 30.23
CA GLU A 184 -0.40 29.67 29.54
C GLU A 184 0.11 29.36 28.11
N HIS A 185 0.15 28.08 27.76
CA HIS A 185 0.35 27.62 26.39
C HIS A 185 -1.03 27.36 25.77
N GLN A 186 -1.41 28.18 24.80
CA GLN A 186 -2.50 27.90 23.87
C GLN A 186 -2.06 26.80 22.89
N ILE A 187 -2.85 25.73 22.79
CA ILE A 187 -2.71 24.69 21.79
C ILE A 187 -3.56 25.09 20.58
N SER A 188 -2.90 25.38 19.46
CA SER A 188 -3.52 25.59 18.15
C SER A 188 -3.82 24.26 17.46
N ILE A 189 -5.03 24.13 16.92
CA ILE A 189 -5.51 22.98 16.15
C ILE A 189 -4.94 23.05 14.73
N GLU A 190 -4.06 22.12 14.36
CA GLU A 190 -3.55 22.00 12.99
C GLU A 190 -4.51 21.22 12.09
N GLN A 191 -4.81 21.83 10.94
CA GLN A 191 -5.56 21.25 9.85
C GLN A 191 -4.77 20.12 9.16
N LYS A 192 -5.47 19.01 8.92
CA LYS A 192 -4.98 17.84 8.22
C LYS A 192 -4.83 18.16 6.72
N VAL A 193 -3.63 18.53 6.29
CA VAL A 193 -3.25 18.64 4.88
C VAL A 193 -2.87 17.26 4.34
N VAL A 194 -3.40 16.95 3.16
CA VAL A 194 -3.13 15.74 2.37
C VAL A 194 -1.63 15.62 2.11
N LEU A 195 -1.03 14.46 2.42
CA LEU A 195 0.40 14.22 2.21
C LEU A 195 0.68 13.99 0.73
N GLU A 196 1.39 14.92 0.11
CA GLU A 196 2.33 14.58 -0.97
C GLU A 196 3.62 14.03 -0.32
N GLU A 197 4.30 13.09 -0.99
CA GLU A 197 5.57 12.52 -0.53
C GLU A 197 6.67 13.59 -0.54
N LYS A 198 6.82 14.31 0.58
CA LYS A 198 7.80 15.41 0.76
C LYS A 198 9.22 14.94 1.04
N THR A 199 9.50 13.64 0.92
CA THR A 199 10.83 13.09 1.20
C THR A 199 11.15 11.96 0.24
N LYS A 200 12.32 12.04 -0.40
CA LYS A 200 12.84 11.00 -1.30
C LYS A 200 14.25 10.59 -0.90
N VAL A 201 14.52 9.29 -1.02
CA VAL A 201 15.86 8.71 -0.87
C VAL A 201 16.29 8.18 -2.22
N ILE A 202 17.38 8.72 -2.76
CA ILE A 202 17.93 8.35 -4.05
C ILE A 202 19.36 7.86 -3.83
N VAL A 203 19.63 6.65 -4.31
CA VAL A 203 20.98 6.09 -4.28
C VAL A 203 21.66 6.36 -5.60
N VAL A 204 22.81 7.03 -5.54
CA VAL A 204 23.66 7.33 -6.68
C VAL A 204 24.72 6.24 -6.77
N ALA A 205 24.49 5.24 -7.61
CA ALA A 205 25.36 4.08 -7.72
C ALA A 205 26.40 4.25 -8.84
N SER A 206 27.61 3.76 -8.59
CA SER A 206 28.59 3.56 -9.67
C SER A 206 28.09 2.49 -10.66
N PRO A 207 28.54 2.52 -11.93
CA PRO A 207 28.15 1.52 -12.93
C PRO A 207 28.43 0.07 -12.52
N GLN A 208 29.38 -0.15 -11.61
CA GLN A 208 29.75 -1.49 -11.13
C GLN A 208 28.79 -2.04 -10.06
N MET A 209 28.13 -1.15 -9.31
CA MET A 209 27.16 -1.51 -8.26
C MET A 209 25.71 -1.40 -8.73
N TYR A 210 25.46 -0.62 -9.78
CA TYR A 210 24.14 -0.46 -10.39
C TYR A 210 23.65 -1.78 -10.98
N ALA A 211 22.47 -2.22 -10.55
CA ALA A 211 21.80 -3.40 -11.12
C ALA A 211 20.52 -3.04 -11.87
N SER A 212 19.72 -2.13 -11.31
CA SER A 212 18.50 -1.60 -11.92
C SER A 212 18.17 -0.22 -11.33
N GLU A 213 17.09 0.40 -11.81
CA GLU A 213 16.56 1.68 -11.31
C GLU A 213 16.09 1.62 -9.84
N THR A 214 16.00 0.43 -9.26
CA THR A 214 15.56 0.23 -7.87
C THR A 214 16.54 -0.61 -7.07
N THR A 215 17.62 -1.12 -7.68
CA THR A 215 18.45 -2.15 -7.04
C THR A 215 19.93 -1.84 -7.18
N VAL A 216 20.62 -1.90 -6.04
CA VAL A 216 22.09 -1.84 -5.95
C VAL A 216 22.63 -3.18 -5.45
N ILE A 217 23.64 -3.70 -6.13
CA ILE A 217 24.33 -4.93 -5.72
C ILE A 217 25.71 -4.56 -5.18
N PHE A 218 25.90 -4.79 -3.89
CA PHE A 218 27.20 -4.71 -3.23
C PHE A 218 27.92 -6.07 -3.35
N LYS A 219 29.16 -6.06 -3.85
CA LYS A 219 30.02 -7.25 -3.95
C LYS A 219 31.37 -6.97 -3.30
N GLU A 220 31.72 -7.74 -2.28
CA GLU A 220 33.04 -7.70 -1.67
C GLU A 220 33.53 -9.11 -1.36
N LYS A 221 34.62 -9.54 -2.02
CA LYS A 221 35.28 -10.85 -1.89
C LYS A 221 34.30 -12.05 -1.97
N ASN A 222 33.68 -12.41 -0.85
CA ASN A 222 32.77 -13.55 -0.69
C ASN A 222 31.33 -13.14 -0.32
N MET A 223 31.06 -11.84 -0.16
CA MET A 223 29.76 -11.31 0.21
C MET A 223 29.12 -10.61 -0.99
N LYS A 224 27.96 -11.11 -1.42
CA LYS A 224 27.06 -10.42 -2.34
C LYS A 224 25.81 -10.04 -1.54
N LYS A 225 25.54 -8.74 -1.43
CA LYS A 225 24.33 -8.22 -0.78
C LYS A 225 23.58 -7.31 -1.74
N GLU A 226 22.28 -7.51 -1.81
CA GLU A 226 21.38 -6.74 -2.65
C GLU A 226 20.60 -5.78 -1.76
N PHE A 227 20.45 -4.55 -2.24
CA PHE A 227 19.69 -3.51 -1.59
C PHE A 227 18.66 -2.95 -2.57
N GLU A 228 17.42 -2.86 -2.11
CA GLU A 228 16.30 -2.30 -2.87
C GLU A 228 15.98 -0.89 -2.37
N PHE A 229 15.89 0.04 -3.32
CA PHE A 229 15.59 1.44 -3.09
C PHE A 229 14.43 1.93 -3.96
N ASN A 230 13.74 2.99 -3.52
CA ASN A 230 12.69 3.63 -4.32
C ASN A 230 13.24 4.10 -5.67
N LYS A 231 14.47 4.61 -5.69
CA LYS A 231 15.15 5.03 -6.90
C LYS A 231 16.67 4.93 -6.75
N VAL A 232 17.28 4.37 -7.78
CA VAL A 232 18.72 4.22 -7.97
C VAL A 232 19.06 4.86 -9.30
N VAL A 233 20.06 5.75 -9.31
CA VAL A 233 20.52 6.44 -10.50
C VAL A 233 22.02 6.31 -10.66
N LEU A 234 22.50 6.41 -11.90
CA LEU A 234 23.91 6.64 -12.18
C LEU A 234 24.27 8.10 -11.89
N ILE A 235 25.53 8.35 -11.54
CA ILE A 235 26.03 9.69 -11.20
C ILE A 235 25.76 10.74 -12.30
N GLU A 236 25.81 10.32 -13.57
CA GLU A 236 25.52 11.16 -14.74
C GLU A 236 24.09 11.70 -14.76
N ASN A 237 23.15 10.95 -14.16
CA ASN A 237 21.72 11.28 -14.15
C ASN A 237 21.28 12.03 -12.88
N MET A 238 22.17 12.20 -11.90
CA MET A 238 21.81 12.83 -10.62
C MET A 238 21.29 14.26 -10.77
N SER A 239 21.77 15.01 -11.77
CA SER A 239 21.36 16.40 -11.98
C SER A 239 19.87 16.60 -12.25
N PHE A 240 19.19 15.56 -12.76
CA PHE A 240 17.74 15.57 -13.00
C PHE A 240 16.94 15.34 -11.72
N GLU A 241 17.53 14.66 -10.74
CA GLU A 241 16.84 14.27 -9.52
C GLU A 241 16.67 15.43 -8.52
N ILE A 242 17.48 16.47 -8.66
CA ILE A 242 17.39 17.66 -7.82
C ILE A 242 16.34 18.66 -8.32
N ASP A 243 15.82 18.52 -9.55
CA ASP A 243 14.90 19.48 -10.16
C ASP A 243 13.63 19.70 -9.32
N GLU A 244 13.03 18.64 -8.79
CA GLU A 244 11.85 18.76 -7.92
C GLU A 244 12.12 19.59 -6.65
N ALA A 245 13.30 19.43 -6.05
CA ALA A 245 13.69 20.20 -4.87
C ALA A 245 13.89 21.68 -5.21
N LEU A 246 14.41 21.98 -6.40
CA LEU A 246 14.58 23.35 -6.87
C LEU A 246 13.24 23.98 -7.20
N ASP A 247 12.35 23.24 -7.86
CA ASP A 247 10.99 23.67 -8.18
C ASP A 247 10.23 24.03 -6.90
N GLN A 248 10.32 23.20 -5.85
CA GLN A 248 9.74 23.50 -4.55
C GLN A 248 10.19 24.86 -4.00
N VAL A 249 11.49 25.17 -4.12
CA VAL A 249 12.06 26.44 -3.65
C VAL A 249 11.61 27.61 -4.55
N THR A 250 11.51 27.40 -5.87
CA THR A 250 10.99 28.46 -6.77
C THR A 250 9.53 28.80 -6.51
N GLN A 251 8.74 27.85 -6.00
CA GLN A 251 7.34 28.03 -5.62
C GLN A 251 7.15 28.69 -4.24
N GLY A 252 8.23 29.09 -3.58
CA GLY A 252 8.16 29.72 -2.26
C GLY A 252 8.37 28.74 -1.09
N GLY A 253 8.54 27.45 -1.35
CA GLY A 253 8.82 26.43 -0.34
C GLY A 253 10.26 26.43 0.17
N SER A 254 10.57 25.44 1.02
CA SER A 254 11.93 25.14 1.45
C SER A 254 12.36 23.76 0.99
N ALA A 255 13.65 23.55 0.80
CA ALA A 255 14.18 22.23 0.48
C ALA A 255 15.50 21.96 1.19
N CYS A 256 15.73 20.70 1.53
CA CYS A 256 16.94 20.20 2.16
C CYS A 256 17.50 19.04 1.32
N LEU A 257 18.64 19.29 0.69
CA LEU A 257 19.42 18.30 -0.05
C LEU A 257 20.48 17.73 0.90
N ILE A 258 20.42 16.43 1.18
CA ILE A 258 21.36 15.75 2.06
C ILE A 258 22.23 14.82 1.21
N ASN A 259 23.48 15.20 1.02
CA ASN A 259 24.47 14.44 0.27
C ASN A 259 25.33 13.60 1.22
N LEU A 260 25.54 12.33 0.88
CA LEU A 260 26.50 11.45 1.53
C LEU A 260 27.41 10.87 0.45
N SER A 261 28.67 11.33 0.39
CA SER A 261 29.63 10.94 -0.64
C SER A 261 30.99 10.57 -0.06
N VAL A 262 31.43 9.34 -0.39
CA VAL A 262 32.69 8.74 0.07
C VAL A 262 33.90 9.21 -0.75
N LYS A 263 33.70 9.37 -2.06
CA LYS A 263 34.72 9.74 -3.05
C LYS A 263 34.17 10.83 -3.95
N ASP A 264 35.04 11.74 -4.38
CA ASP A 264 34.69 12.86 -5.28
C ASP A 264 33.57 13.79 -4.76
N ARG A 265 33.57 13.99 -3.43
CA ARG A 265 32.70 14.90 -2.68
C ARG A 265 32.66 16.30 -3.31
N GLU A 266 33.82 16.87 -3.66
CA GLU A 266 33.90 18.20 -4.28
C GLU A 266 33.23 18.25 -5.64
N SER A 267 33.50 17.28 -6.51
CA SER A 267 32.91 17.19 -7.85
C SER A 267 31.38 17.08 -7.79
N THR A 268 30.89 16.25 -6.88
CA THR A 268 29.45 16.06 -6.62
C THR A 268 28.80 17.36 -6.17
N LEU A 269 29.35 17.99 -5.13
CA LEU A 269 28.81 19.26 -4.64
C LEU A 269 28.85 20.34 -5.69
N LEU A 270 29.93 20.42 -6.46
CA LEU A 270 30.06 21.38 -7.54
C LEU A 270 28.99 21.16 -8.62
N LEU A 271 28.64 19.91 -8.93
CA LEU A 271 27.57 19.59 -9.87
C LEU A 271 26.20 20.06 -9.35
N ILE A 272 25.90 19.79 -8.08
CA ILE A 272 24.67 20.26 -7.42
C ILE A 272 24.62 21.80 -7.42
N VAL A 273 25.70 22.46 -7.01
CA VAL A 273 25.77 23.93 -6.94
C VAL A 273 25.69 24.55 -8.35
N LYS A 274 26.33 23.96 -9.36
CA LYS A 274 26.20 24.41 -10.77
C LYS A 274 24.75 24.40 -11.22
N LYS A 275 24.01 23.33 -10.93
CA LYS A 275 22.59 23.24 -11.25
C LYS A 275 21.79 24.32 -10.50
N ILE A 276 22.00 24.49 -9.20
CA ILE A 276 21.33 25.55 -8.40
C ILE A 276 21.60 26.94 -8.99
N VAL A 277 22.87 27.27 -9.24
CA VAL A 277 23.23 28.58 -9.81
C VAL A 277 22.60 28.78 -11.19
N SER A 278 22.49 27.73 -12.01
CA SER A 278 21.82 27.82 -13.30
C SER A 278 20.31 28.05 -13.17
N THR A 279 19.64 27.35 -12.26
CA THR A 279 18.20 27.46 -12.04
C THR A 279 17.80 28.80 -11.44
N PHE A 280 18.65 29.36 -10.57
CA PHE A 280 18.41 30.63 -9.90
C PHE A 280 19.24 31.79 -10.47
N PHE A 281 19.72 31.67 -11.72
CA PHE A 281 20.59 32.67 -12.34
C PHE A 281 19.98 34.09 -12.29
N GLY A 282 20.80 35.07 -11.85
CA GLY A 282 20.41 36.47 -11.74
C GLY A 282 19.52 36.80 -10.55
N LYS A 283 19.14 35.83 -9.71
CA LYS A 283 18.37 36.08 -8.48
C LYS A 283 19.30 36.50 -7.34
N LYS A 284 18.84 37.44 -6.52
CA LYS A 284 19.53 37.88 -5.30
C LYS A 284 19.30 36.85 -4.20
N CYS A 285 20.38 36.30 -3.66
CA CYS A 285 20.35 35.29 -2.62
C CYS A 285 21.35 35.61 -1.51
N ILE A 286 20.98 35.25 -0.28
CA ILE A 286 21.90 35.23 0.85
C ILE A 286 22.48 33.82 0.92
N ILE A 287 23.81 33.71 0.83
CA ILE A 287 24.52 32.44 0.88
C ILE A 287 25.34 32.37 2.16
N SER A 288 25.32 31.22 2.83
CA SER A 288 26.26 30.88 3.89
C SER A 288 26.87 29.50 3.65
N CYS A 289 28.09 29.32 4.12
CA CYS A 289 28.84 28.06 4.00
C CYS A 289 29.51 27.78 5.34
N ILE A 290 29.04 26.75 6.02
CA ILE A 290 29.42 26.39 7.39
C ILE A 290 30.01 24.98 7.38
N GLU A 291 31.26 24.85 7.82
CA GLU A 291 31.83 23.54 8.13
C GLU A 291 31.59 23.23 9.61
N MET A 292 31.03 22.07 9.90
CA MET A 292 30.75 21.61 11.27
C MET A 292 31.80 20.58 11.69
N ILE A 293 32.52 20.89 12.78
CA ILE A 293 33.65 20.12 13.30
C ILE A 293 33.40 19.88 14.79
N LYS A 294 33.19 18.64 15.22
CA LYS A 294 33.05 18.30 16.65
C LYS A 294 32.05 19.18 17.41
N GLU A 295 30.83 19.33 16.87
CA GLU A 295 29.76 20.22 17.40
C GLU A 295 30.10 21.72 17.42
N THR A 296 31.17 22.15 16.74
CA THR A 296 31.47 23.57 16.48
C THR A 296 31.22 23.92 15.01
N ALA A 297 30.85 25.18 14.75
CA ALA A 297 30.62 25.70 13.40
C ALA A 297 31.74 26.67 13.02
N ALA A 298 32.39 26.45 11.88
CA ALA A 298 33.36 27.34 11.28
C ALA A 298 32.82 27.88 9.95
N ASN A 299 32.72 29.21 9.82
CA ASN A 299 32.32 29.84 8.57
C ASN A 299 33.46 29.77 7.56
N LYS A 300 33.14 29.36 6.33
CA LYS A 300 34.11 29.28 5.22
C LYS A 300 34.12 30.53 4.35
N PHE A 301 33.12 31.39 4.51
CA PHE A 301 33.14 32.71 3.90
C PHE A 301 33.73 33.77 4.85
N PRO A 302 34.28 34.87 4.31
CA PRO A 302 34.77 36.02 5.08
C PRO A 302 33.77 36.61 6.08
N SER A 303 32.48 36.47 5.81
CA SER A 303 31.36 36.89 6.67
C SER A 303 30.41 35.71 6.91
N GLU A 304 29.61 35.76 7.99
CA GLU A 304 28.66 34.68 8.34
C GLU A 304 27.67 34.36 7.21
N SER A 305 27.30 35.39 6.45
CA SER A 305 26.53 35.26 5.22
C SER A 305 26.94 36.34 4.23
N MET A 306 26.71 36.07 2.94
CA MET A 306 27.01 36.98 1.84
C MET A 306 25.78 37.14 0.97
N GLU A 307 25.39 38.38 0.69
CA GLU A 307 24.35 38.67 -0.27
C GLU A 307 24.96 38.80 -1.67
N VAL A 308 24.55 37.93 -2.58
CA VAL A 308 25.10 37.85 -3.94
C VAL A 308 24.00 37.63 -4.96
N TYR A 309 24.26 38.03 -6.21
CA TYR A 309 23.45 37.61 -7.35
C TYR A 309 24.02 36.29 -7.86
N LEU A 310 23.16 35.27 -7.97
CA LEU A 310 23.60 33.94 -8.40
C LEU A 310 24.07 33.96 -9.85
N GLY A 311 25.33 33.61 -10.07
CA GLY A 311 25.97 33.60 -11.39
C GLY A 311 27.35 32.93 -11.38
N PRO A 312 28.17 33.10 -12.43
CA PRO A 312 29.46 32.44 -12.56
C PRO A 312 30.44 32.79 -11.43
N ASP A 313 30.36 34.00 -10.89
CA ASP A 313 31.22 34.42 -9.77
C ASP A 313 30.81 33.76 -8.45
N THR A 314 29.54 33.43 -8.27
CA THR A 314 29.08 32.60 -7.14
C THR A 314 29.69 31.21 -7.19
N LEU A 315 29.78 30.61 -8.39
CA LEU A 315 30.43 29.31 -8.55
C LEU A 315 31.90 29.36 -8.16
N LYS A 316 32.63 30.39 -8.60
CA LYS A 316 34.04 30.59 -8.22
C LYS A 316 34.20 30.79 -6.72
N LEU A 317 33.30 31.55 -6.08
CA LEU A 317 33.30 31.78 -4.64
C LEU A 317 33.13 30.47 -3.86
N ILE A 318 32.15 29.65 -4.23
CA ILE A 318 31.88 28.35 -3.59
C ILE A 318 33.03 27.36 -3.87
N GLN A 319 33.55 27.33 -5.10
CA GLN A 319 34.75 26.53 -5.42
C GLN A 319 35.95 26.93 -4.56
N GLY A 320 36.20 28.23 -4.36
CA GLY A 320 37.25 28.70 -3.45
C GLY A 320 37.04 28.23 -2.01
N ALA A 321 35.79 28.22 -1.52
CA ALA A 321 35.49 27.67 -0.20
C ALA A 321 35.74 26.15 -0.12
N PHE A 322 35.55 25.42 -1.22
CA PHE A 322 35.78 23.97 -1.28
C PHE A 322 37.26 23.60 -1.19
N GLN A 323 38.17 24.42 -1.73
CA GLN A 323 39.62 24.22 -1.65
C GLN A 323 40.15 24.18 -0.20
N HIS A 324 39.41 24.78 0.74
CA HIS A 324 39.76 24.85 2.16
C HIS A 324 38.97 23.87 3.03
N LEU A 325 38.25 22.92 2.42
CA LEU A 325 37.55 21.87 3.16
C LEU A 325 38.54 20.84 3.67
N SER A 326 38.30 20.39 4.90
CA SER A 326 38.93 19.17 5.38
C SER A 326 38.57 18.01 4.43
N LYS A 327 39.54 17.14 4.09
CA LYS A 327 39.39 16.03 3.13
C LYS A 327 38.31 15.00 3.55
N GLY A 328 37.04 15.35 3.42
CA GLY A 328 35.89 14.47 3.69
C GLY A 328 35.51 14.28 5.16
N LYS A 329 36.22 14.88 6.12
CA LYS A 329 36.07 14.57 7.55
C LYS A 329 34.91 15.27 8.24
N ASN A 330 34.54 16.47 7.79
CA ASN A 330 33.57 17.31 8.47
C ASN A 330 32.25 17.40 7.71
N HIS A 331 31.16 17.73 8.40
CA HIS A 331 29.91 18.04 7.71
C HIS A 331 30.00 19.45 7.12
N LEU A 332 29.46 19.66 5.94
CA LEU A 332 29.40 20.96 5.28
C LEU A 332 27.95 21.33 5.04
N LEU A 333 27.55 22.53 5.43
CA LEU A 333 26.23 23.05 5.20
C LEU A 333 26.33 24.32 4.34
N ILE A 334 25.74 24.27 3.16
CA ILE A 334 25.59 25.42 2.27
C ILE A 334 24.12 25.84 2.30
N THR A 335 23.84 27.08 2.67
CA THR A 335 22.48 27.60 2.70
C THR A 335 22.33 28.67 1.63
N PHE A 336 21.30 28.53 0.79
CA PHE A 336 20.84 29.55 -0.13
C PHE A 336 19.48 30.04 0.36
N LYS A 337 19.38 31.32 0.69
CA LYS A 337 18.13 31.95 1.12
C LYS A 337 17.69 32.99 0.11
N GLN A 338 16.46 32.86 -0.38
CA GLN A 338 15.83 33.81 -1.28
C GLN A 338 14.47 34.23 -0.71
N GLY A 339 14.41 35.40 -0.08
CA GLY A 339 13.21 35.85 0.62
C GLY A 339 12.86 34.92 1.79
N ALA A 340 11.67 34.31 1.73
CA ALA A 340 11.21 33.31 2.71
C ALA A 340 11.67 31.88 2.40
N SER A 341 12.09 31.61 1.15
CA SER A 341 12.49 30.28 0.69
C SER A 341 13.93 29.97 1.10
N VAL A 342 14.14 28.74 1.56
CA VAL A 342 15.44 28.26 2.03
C VAL A 342 15.77 26.95 1.32
N LEU A 343 16.92 26.92 0.65
CA LEU A 343 17.53 25.71 0.12
C LEU A 343 18.81 25.42 0.91
N GLN A 344 18.86 24.27 1.57
CA GLN A 344 20.05 23.82 2.28
C GLN A 344 20.65 22.60 1.61
N ILE A 345 21.96 22.62 1.38
CA ILE A 345 22.75 21.47 0.98
C ILE A 345 23.58 21.05 2.18
N LEU A 346 23.20 19.94 2.80
CA LEU A 346 23.97 19.31 3.85
C LEU A 346 24.77 18.16 3.26
N ASP A 347 26.08 18.27 3.36
CA ASP A 347 27.00 17.29 2.86
C ASP A 347 27.73 16.63 4.02
N LEU A 348 27.47 15.34 4.19
CA LEU A 348 27.82 14.60 5.38
C LEU A 348 29.27 14.14 5.33
N GLY A 349 30.00 14.36 6.42
CA GLY A 349 31.29 13.70 6.63
C GLY A 349 31.09 12.20 6.82
N GLU A 350 32.09 11.42 6.43
CA GLU A 350 32.09 9.97 6.62
C GLU A 350 33.28 9.55 7.46
N VAL A 351 33.12 8.45 8.19
CA VAL A 351 34.17 7.85 9.00
C VAL A 351 35.15 7.11 8.11
N ASN A 352 36.40 7.57 8.08
CA ASN A 352 37.50 6.92 7.37
C ASN A 352 38.44 6.22 8.36
N GLU A 353 39.13 5.17 7.92
CA GLU A 353 40.06 4.36 8.76
C GLU A 353 41.16 5.22 9.42
N ASP A 354 41.56 6.32 8.79
CA ASP A 354 42.61 7.23 9.26
C ASP A 354 42.12 8.34 10.23
N GLN A 355 40.87 8.30 10.69
CA GLN A 355 40.32 9.32 11.59
C GLN A 355 40.57 8.98 13.06
N SER A 356 40.70 10.04 13.89
CA SER A 356 40.73 9.83 15.33
C SER A 356 39.38 9.30 15.82
N LEU A 357 39.40 8.52 16.90
CA LEU A 357 38.16 7.99 17.52
C LEU A 357 37.16 9.11 17.85
N ALA A 358 37.64 10.26 18.33
CA ALA A 358 36.80 11.41 18.67
C ALA A 358 36.11 12.02 17.44
N GLU A 359 36.79 12.08 16.29
CA GLU A 359 36.19 12.53 15.02
C GLU A 359 35.12 11.54 14.55
N SER A 360 35.46 10.25 14.58
CA SER A 360 34.54 9.17 14.18
C SER A 360 33.26 9.16 15.03
N LEU A 361 33.40 9.33 16.34
CA LEU A 361 32.26 9.41 17.28
C LEU A 361 31.40 10.65 17.03
N SER A 362 32.00 11.81 16.74
CA SER A 362 31.25 13.03 16.44
C SER A 362 30.43 12.89 15.16
N ILE A 363 31.01 12.33 14.09
CA ILE A 363 30.31 12.11 12.82
C ILE A 363 29.16 11.12 13.02
N ASN A 364 29.42 9.98 13.66
CA ASN A 364 28.40 8.97 13.93
C ASN A 364 27.27 9.51 14.81
N SER A 365 27.59 10.35 15.80
CA SER A 365 26.60 11.00 16.65
C SER A 365 25.72 11.97 15.85
N SER A 366 26.32 12.80 14.98
CA SER A 366 25.59 13.69 14.07
C SER A 366 24.66 12.91 13.12
N MET A 367 25.13 11.80 12.56
CA MET A 367 24.33 10.92 11.70
C MET A 367 23.17 10.28 12.45
N PHE A 368 23.40 9.82 13.68
CA PHE A 368 22.35 9.27 14.55
C PHE A 368 21.26 10.30 14.86
N TYR A 369 21.65 11.53 15.23
CA TYR A 369 20.67 12.58 15.50
C TYR A 369 19.92 13.03 14.25
N LEU A 370 20.55 12.96 13.08
CA LEU A 370 19.88 13.19 11.80
C LEU A 370 18.84 12.10 11.51
N GLU A 371 19.17 10.81 11.71
CA GLU A 371 18.20 9.71 11.60
C GLU A 371 17.03 9.89 12.57
N GLU A 372 17.31 10.26 13.82
CA GLU A 372 16.29 10.49 14.83
C GLU A 372 15.38 11.67 14.44
N LEU A 373 15.96 12.76 13.93
CA LEU A 373 15.22 13.89 13.41
C LEU A 373 14.30 13.46 12.26
N MET A 374 14.81 12.71 11.28
CA MET A 374 14.01 12.20 10.18
C MET A 374 12.88 11.28 10.66
N MET A 375 13.15 10.44 11.66
CA MET A 375 12.12 9.60 12.27
C MET A 375 11.02 10.44 12.89
N ASN A 376 11.36 11.49 13.63
CA ASN A 376 10.38 12.39 14.25
C ASN A 376 9.56 13.18 13.22
N ILE A 377 10.22 13.71 12.19
CA ILE A 377 9.59 14.39 11.06
C ILE A 377 8.59 13.44 10.38
N SER A 378 9.01 12.21 10.11
CA SER A 378 8.18 11.21 9.45
C SER A 378 6.93 10.85 10.30
N LYS A 379 7.09 10.75 11.62
CA LYS A 379 5.99 10.47 12.57
C LYS A 379 5.06 11.67 12.80
N LYS A 380 5.35 12.84 12.21
CA LYS A 380 4.67 14.11 12.49
C LYS A 380 4.69 14.51 13.96
N ASN A 381 5.67 14.03 14.73
CA ASN A 381 5.94 14.55 16.05
C ASN A 381 6.60 15.92 15.91
N SER A 382 6.50 16.77 16.93
CA SER A 382 7.27 18.02 16.97
C SER A 382 8.77 17.69 16.87
N PRO A 383 9.45 17.99 15.74
CA PRO A 383 10.84 17.63 15.58
C PRO A 383 11.70 18.41 16.58
N ASN A 384 12.50 17.71 17.37
CA ASN A 384 13.42 18.33 18.32
C ASN A 384 14.75 18.64 17.61
N PHE A 385 14.87 19.86 17.08
CA PHE A 385 16.09 20.31 16.41
C PHE A 385 17.24 20.58 17.36
N ASN A 386 17.01 20.69 18.68
CA ASN A 386 18.02 21.16 19.64
C ASN A 386 19.05 20.10 20.07
N LYS A 387 18.90 18.84 19.63
CA LYS A 387 19.75 17.72 20.10
C LYS A 387 21.19 17.78 19.62
N ALA A 388 21.44 18.26 18.40
CA ALA A 388 22.77 18.36 17.81
C ALA A 388 22.90 19.62 16.97
N LEU A 389 24.13 20.12 16.78
CA LEU A 389 24.36 21.31 15.96
C LEU A 389 23.84 21.12 14.52
N ILE A 390 24.03 19.93 13.95
CA ILE A 390 23.55 19.59 12.60
C ILE A 390 22.03 19.73 12.48
N THR A 391 21.28 19.24 13.46
CA THR A 391 19.81 19.32 13.45
C THR A 391 19.34 20.75 13.68
N GLN A 392 20.01 21.52 14.56
CA GLN A 392 19.70 22.92 14.79
C GLN A 392 19.86 23.76 13.52
N LYS A 393 20.94 23.52 12.77
CA LYS A 393 21.22 24.28 11.55
C LYS A 393 20.31 23.92 10.38
N LEU A 394 19.69 22.73 10.40
CA LEU A 394 18.69 22.31 9.42
C LEU A 394 17.28 22.84 9.70
N GLU A 395 16.98 23.32 10.92
CA GLU A 395 15.65 23.83 11.27
C GLU A 395 15.04 24.78 10.21
N PRO A 396 15.78 25.76 9.64
CA PRO A 396 15.21 26.71 8.68
C PRO A 396 14.61 26.06 7.43
N SER A 397 15.20 24.97 6.92
CA SER A 397 14.68 24.29 5.73
C SER A 397 13.59 23.27 6.03
N LEU A 398 13.47 22.82 7.28
CA LEU A 398 12.60 21.72 7.71
C LEU A 398 11.35 22.17 8.50
N LYS A 399 11.21 23.47 8.77
CA LYS A 399 10.14 24.00 9.64
C LYS A 399 8.76 24.06 8.97
N SER A 400 8.68 24.44 7.70
CA SER A 400 7.40 24.55 6.99
C SER A 400 7.55 24.37 5.48
N ASN A 401 6.58 23.68 4.87
CA ASN A 401 6.52 23.36 3.45
C ASN A 401 7.87 22.91 2.83
N TYR A 402 8.45 21.89 3.46
CA TYR A 402 9.77 21.40 3.10
C TYR A 402 9.71 20.27 2.07
N TYR A 403 10.80 20.09 1.34
CA TYR A 403 11.11 18.90 0.54
C TYR A 403 12.49 18.39 0.94
N ILE A 404 12.61 17.10 1.28
CA ILE A 404 13.88 16.49 1.71
C ILE A 404 14.33 15.50 0.66
N LEU A 405 15.56 15.65 0.17
CA LEU A 405 16.16 14.73 -0.78
C LEU A 405 17.47 14.19 -0.24
N PHE A 406 17.56 12.87 -0.09
CA PHE A 406 18.82 12.20 0.22
C PHE A 406 19.48 11.71 -1.06
N LEU A 407 20.73 12.13 -1.28
CA LEU A 407 21.61 11.66 -2.35
C LEU A 407 22.74 10.85 -1.72
N ILE A 408 22.67 9.53 -1.85
CA ILE A 408 23.63 8.62 -1.20
C ILE A 408 24.50 7.97 -2.26
N HIS A 409 25.77 8.37 -2.31
CA HIS A 409 26.72 7.88 -3.30
C HIS A 409 27.36 6.57 -2.87
N CYS A 410 27.40 5.62 -3.79
CA CYS A 410 27.92 4.28 -3.54
C CYS A 410 28.87 3.87 -4.68
N GLU A 411 30.16 3.80 -4.37
CA GLU A 411 31.20 3.59 -5.38
C GLU A 411 32.08 2.36 -5.14
N ASN A 412 32.17 1.78 -3.93
CA ASN A 412 33.12 0.69 -3.63
C ASN A 412 32.78 -0.13 -2.35
N ALA A 413 33.71 -0.98 -1.90
CA ALA A 413 33.64 -1.80 -0.67
C ALA A 413 33.32 -1.00 0.62
N SER A 414 33.71 0.27 0.71
CA SER A 414 33.35 1.13 1.84
C SER A 414 31.87 1.55 1.87
N SER A 415 31.12 1.34 0.78
CA SER A 415 29.73 1.79 0.63
C SER A 415 28.70 0.93 1.39
N LEU A 416 29.11 -0.13 2.09
CA LEU A 416 28.17 -0.96 2.85
C LEU A 416 27.49 -0.18 3.99
N SER A 417 28.23 0.68 4.69
CA SER A 417 27.70 1.55 5.74
C SER A 417 26.71 2.56 5.17
N SER A 418 27.07 3.21 4.06
CA SER A 418 26.25 4.20 3.36
C SER A 418 24.96 3.57 2.79
N LEU A 419 25.03 2.37 2.20
CA LEU A 419 23.86 1.61 1.75
C LEU A 419 22.97 1.16 2.91
N THR A 420 23.57 0.74 4.03
CA THR A 420 22.80 0.36 5.22
C THR A 420 22.12 1.57 5.86
N PHE A 421 22.78 2.72 5.86
CA PHE A 421 22.20 4.00 6.25
C PHE A 421 21.04 4.41 5.34
N ALA A 422 21.23 4.35 4.01
CA ALA A 422 20.19 4.58 3.02
C ALA A 422 18.97 3.70 3.24
N ALA A 423 19.20 2.40 3.46
CA ALA A 423 18.13 1.42 3.67
C ALA A 423 17.35 1.71 4.96
N ARG A 424 18.03 2.13 6.04
CA ARG A 424 17.38 2.55 7.28
C ARG A 424 16.54 3.80 7.09
N LEU A 425 17.05 4.82 6.40
CA LEU A 425 16.29 6.03 6.08
C LEU A 425 15.06 5.72 5.23
N GLN A 426 15.23 4.95 4.15
CA GLN A 426 14.09 4.55 3.32
C GLN A 426 13.07 3.75 4.12
N ALA A 427 13.50 2.83 4.99
CA ALA A 427 12.58 2.07 5.84
C ALA A 427 11.77 2.97 6.80
N ILE A 428 12.35 4.07 7.30
CA ILE A 428 11.62 5.07 8.10
C ILE A 428 10.45 5.65 7.28
N PHE A 429 10.71 6.04 6.04
CA PHE A 429 9.69 6.66 5.17
C PHE A 429 8.67 5.63 4.62
N LEU A 430 9.13 4.41 4.28
CA LEU A 430 8.26 3.33 3.81
C LEU A 430 7.32 2.82 4.91
N ARG A 431 7.78 2.69 6.17
CA ARG A 431 6.93 2.21 7.29
C ARG A 431 5.68 3.06 7.48
N ILE A 432 5.75 4.35 7.20
CA ILE A 432 4.61 5.27 7.28
C ILE A 432 3.70 5.15 6.06
N SER A 433 4.27 4.88 4.88
CA SER A 433 3.48 4.62 3.68
C SER A 433 2.68 3.32 3.81
N TYR A 434 3.34 2.22 4.20
CA TYR A 434 2.68 0.93 4.39
C TYR A 434 1.66 0.93 5.54
N SER A 435 1.95 1.58 6.69
CA SER A 435 0.95 1.66 7.76
C SER A 435 -0.29 2.40 7.29
N ASN A 436 -0.15 3.44 6.47
CA ASN A 436 -1.29 4.18 5.94
C ASN A 436 -2.03 3.41 4.84
N GLU A 437 -1.33 2.67 3.98
CA GLU A 437 -1.97 1.85 2.93
C GLU A 437 -2.71 0.63 3.49
N GLU A 438 -2.15 -0.08 4.49
CA GLU A 438 -2.83 -1.19 5.14
C GLU A 438 -4.03 -0.69 5.96
N ILE A 439 -3.90 0.46 6.64
CA ILE A 439 -5.04 1.12 7.30
C ILE A 439 -6.10 1.50 6.26
N HIS A 440 -5.72 2.07 5.12
CA HIS A 440 -6.68 2.39 4.05
C HIS A 440 -7.33 1.16 3.44
N ARG A 441 -6.57 0.08 3.22
CA ARG A 441 -7.09 -1.20 2.71
C ARG A 441 -8.07 -1.81 3.70
N THR A 442 -7.73 -1.79 4.98
CA THR A 442 -8.58 -2.31 6.06
C THR A 442 -9.85 -1.47 6.20
N LEU A 443 -9.74 -0.13 6.17
CA LEU A 443 -10.89 0.78 6.16
C LEU A 443 -11.80 0.54 4.94
N ASN A 444 -11.23 0.34 3.75
CA ASN A 444 -12.00 0.03 2.55
C ASN A 444 -12.71 -1.33 2.63
N LEU A 445 -12.09 -2.34 3.25
CA LEU A 445 -12.73 -3.64 3.49
C LEU A 445 -13.88 -3.51 4.51
N LEU A 446 -13.67 -2.78 5.61
CA LEU A 446 -14.70 -2.51 6.61
C LEU A 446 -15.88 -1.70 6.03
N GLU A 447 -15.61 -0.74 5.14
CA GLU A 447 -16.64 0.03 4.44
C GLU A 447 -17.49 -0.87 3.52
N LYS A 448 -16.85 -1.77 2.77
CA LYS A 448 -17.54 -2.76 1.92
C LYS A 448 -18.39 -3.73 2.76
N GLU A 449 -17.85 -4.19 3.88
CA GLU A 449 -18.57 -5.06 4.80
C GLU A 449 -19.78 -4.34 5.42
N ARG A 450 -19.61 -3.08 5.84
CA ARG A 450 -20.70 -2.23 6.34
C ARG A 450 -21.82 -2.08 5.31
N ILE A 451 -21.50 -1.83 4.04
CA ILE A 451 -22.48 -1.71 2.95
C ILE A 451 -23.20 -3.06 2.73
N SER A 452 -22.47 -4.17 2.74
CA SER A 452 -23.04 -5.52 2.60
C SER A 452 -24.02 -5.82 3.74
N ASN A 453 -23.62 -5.59 4.99
CA ASN A 453 -24.46 -5.78 6.17
C ASN A 453 -25.71 -4.90 6.14
N PHE A 454 -25.58 -3.65 5.69
CA PHE A 454 -26.73 -2.75 5.52
C PHE A 454 -27.72 -3.27 4.46
N ASN A 455 -27.23 -3.85 3.36
CA ASN A 455 -28.09 -4.47 2.35
C ASN A 455 -28.81 -5.72 2.88
N VAL A 456 -28.13 -6.55 3.68
CA VAL A 456 -28.75 -7.72 4.34
C VAL A 456 -29.83 -7.27 5.32
N LEU A 457 -29.58 -6.24 6.12
CA LEU A 457 -30.58 -5.67 7.04
C LEU A 457 -31.83 -5.19 6.28
N ARG A 458 -31.67 -4.51 5.14
CA ARG A 458 -32.80 -4.13 4.27
C ARG A 458 -33.60 -5.33 3.76
N LEU A 459 -32.92 -6.42 3.39
CA LEU A 459 -33.59 -7.65 2.95
C LEU A 459 -34.36 -8.31 4.10
N ILE A 460 -33.80 -8.33 5.31
CA ILE A 460 -34.46 -8.84 6.52
C ILE A 460 -35.70 -8.00 6.84
N GLU A 461 -35.61 -6.67 6.79
CA GLU A 461 -36.75 -5.78 7.01
C GLU A 461 -37.87 -6.02 5.99
N LYS A 462 -37.50 -6.21 4.71
CA LYS A 462 -38.46 -6.57 3.66
C LYS A 462 -39.12 -7.92 3.94
N ALA A 463 -38.33 -8.95 4.24
CA ALA A 463 -38.85 -10.28 4.56
C ALA A 463 -39.79 -10.26 5.78
N ARG A 464 -39.47 -9.44 6.81
CA ARG A 464 -40.35 -9.23 7.98
C ARG A 464 -41.69 -8.58 7.59
N LYS A 465 -41.67 -7.58 6.70
CA LYS A 465 -42.89 -6.95 6.17
C LYS A 465 -43.72 -7.94 5.36
N ASP A 466 -43.09 -8.71 4.48
CA ASP A 466 -43.77 -9.73 3.67
C ASP A 466 -44.39 -10.82 4.57
N LEU A 467 -43.67 -11.29 5.57
CA LEU A 467 -44.17 -12.26 6.55
C LEU A 467 -45.36 -11.72 7.36
N ALA A 468 -45.34 -10.43 7.72
CA ALA A 468 -46.48 -9.79 8.38
C ALA A 468 -47.72 -9.73 7.47
N LEU A 469 -47.54 -9.45 6.18
CA LEU A 469 -48.63 -9.49 5.19
C LEU A 469 -49.19 -10.91 5.01
N TYR A 470 -48.33 -11.93 4.95
CA TYR A 470 -48.76 -13.33 4.87
C TYR A 470 -49.52 -13.77 6.11
N LYS A 471 -49.06 -13.40 7.32
CA LYS A 471 -49.78 -13.68 8.57
C LYS A 471 -51.19 -13.06 8.56
N LYS A 472 -51.29 -11.79 8.18
CA LYS A 472 -52.59 -11.10 8.06
C LYS A 472 -53.51 -11.78 7.03
N SER A 473 -52.98 -12.19 5.89
CA SER A 473 -53.75 -12.93 4.87
C SER A 473 -54.20 -14.31 5.37
N GLY A 474 -53.36 -14.99 6.16
CA GLY A 474 -53.72 -16.25 6.82
C GLY A 474 -54.88 -16.06 7.79
N GLU A 475 -54.80 -15.06 8.67
CA GLU A 475 -55.88 -14.72 9.61
C GLU A 475 -57.21 -14.38 8.90
N GLU A 476 -57.16 -13.69 7.75
CA GLU A 476 -58.34 -13.41 6.93
C GLU A 476 -58.95 -14.69 6.33
N LYS A 477 -58.12 -15.62 5.84
CA LYS A 477 -58.59 -16.92 5.35
C LYS A 477 -59.22 -17.75 6.47
N ASP A 478 -58.61 -17.78 7.64
CA ASP A 478 -59.13 -18.52 8.80
C ASP A 478 -60.51 -17.98 9.22
N LYS A 479 -60.69 -16.64 9.22
CA LYS A 479 -62.00 -16.01 9.44
C LYS A 479 -63.05 -16.42 8.40
N ILE A 480 -62.69 -16.48 7.12
CA ILE A 480 -63.59 -16.92 6.05
C ILE A 480 -63.99 -18.39 6.25
N VAL A 481 -63.02 -19.26 6.57
CA VAL A 481 -63.27 -20.68 6.86
C VAL A 481 -64.19 -20.83 8.06
N GLU A 482 -64.01 -20.04 9.12
CA GLU A 482 -64.89 -20.03 10.29
C GLU A 482 -66.33 -19.62 9.92
N ILE A 483 -66.51 -18.58 9.11
CA ILE A 483 -67.81 -18.13 8.61
C ILE A 483 -68.49 -19.22 7.76
N LEU A 484 -67.74 -19.85 6.84
CA LEU A 484 -68.25 -20.94 6.00
C LEU A 484 -68.66 -22.15 6.84
N ASN A 485 -67.86 -22.53 7.83
CA ASN A 485 -68.18 -23.62 8.75
C ASN A 485 -69.43 -23.30 9.59
N LYS A 486 -69.61 -22.06 10.04
CA LYS A 486 -70.85 -21.62 10.70
C LYS A 486 -72.06 -21.73 9.77
N LYS A 487 -71.94 -21.27 8.51
CA LYS A 487 -72.99 -21.39 7.49
C LYS A 487 -73.36 -22.84 7.19
N LEU A 488 -72.38 -23.71 7.04
CA LEU A 488 -72.56 -25.13 6.74
C LEU A 488 -73.25 -25.87 7.90
N LYS A 489 -72.94 -25.50 9.14
CA LYS A 489 -73.64 -26.01 10.33
C LYS A 489 -75.09 -25.52 10.39
N SER A 490 -75.37 -24.27 9.99
CA SER A 490 -76.74 -23.74 9.93
C SER A 490 -77.58 -24.27 8.74
N SER A 491 -76.97 -24.70 7.63
CA SER A 491 -77.71 -25.18 6.45
C SER A 491 -78.08 -26.67 6.49
N ARG A 492 -77.60 -27.43 7.48
CA ARG A 492 -77.91 -28.87 7.64
C ARG A 492 -79.23 -29.17 8.36
N PHE A 493 -80.18 -28.25 8.36
CA PHE A 493 -81.56 -28.49 8.78
C PHE A 493 -82.56 -27.96 7.73
N SER A 494 -82.65 -28.66 6.61
CA SER A 494 -83.87 -28.77 5.80
C SER A 494 -83.67 -29.90 4.78
N PRO A 495 -84.04 -31.15 5.09
CA PRO A 495 -84.03 -32.24 4.13
C PRO A 495 -85.37 -32.23 3.39
N GLU A 496 -85.65 -31.21 2.60
CA GLU A 496 -86.79 -31.29 1.68
C GLU A 496 -86.49 -30.55 0.37
N LYS A 497 -86.58 -31.35 -0.71
CA LYS A 497 -86.62 -30.98 -2.12
C LYS A 497 -85.27 -30.64 -2.76
N THR A 498 -84.82 -31.56 -3.62
CA THR A 498 -84.74 -31.30 -5.07
C THR A 498 -84.38 -32.57 -5.83
N GLU A 499 -85.42 -33.28 -6.27
CA GLU A 499 -85.42 -33.96 -7.56
C GLU A 499 -85.30 -32.91 -8.68
N ARG A 500 -84.69 -33.34 -9.80
CA ARG A 500 -84.61 -32.66 -11.10
C ARG A 500 -83.73 -31.40 -11.13
N ILE A 501 -82.59 -31.52 -11.80
CA ILE A 501 -82.24 -30.75 -13.01
C ILE A 501 -81.09 -31.50 -13.70
N SER A 502 -81.44 -32.32 -14.68
CA SER A 502 -80.58 -32.74 -15.79
C SER A 502 -80.78 -31.71 -16.90
N SER A 503 -79.80 -30.82 -17.09
CA SER A 503 -79.50 -30.03 -18.32
C SER A 503 -78.93 -28.66 -17.97
N LEU A 504 -77.61 -28.56 -17.76
CA LEU A 504 -76.89 -27.30 -17.90
C LEU A 504 -75.51 -27.56 -18.50
N SER A 505 -75.24 -26.87 -19.60
CA SER A 505 -74.05 -26.86 -20.43
C SER A 505 -72.82 -26.28 -19.70
N PRO A 506 -71.58 -26.63 -20.13
CA PRO A 506 -70.36 -26.10 -19.53
C PRO A 506 -70.03 -24.72 -20.12
N THR A 507 -70.71 -23.69 -19.65
CA THR A 507 -70.33 -22.30 -19.86
C THR A 507 -70.49 -21.54 -18.57
N ASN A 508 -69.38 -21.37 -17.84
CA ASN A 508 -69.03 -20.24 -16.95
C ASN A 508 -68.08 -20.71 -15.83
N LEU A 509 -66.80 -20.82 -16.19
CA LEU A 509 -65.66 -20.76 -15.25
C LEU A 509 -64.75 -19.58 -15.65
N LYS A 510 -65.37 -18.43 -15.96
CA LYS A 510 -64.72 -17.12 -15.96
C LYS A 510 -65.30 -16.37 -14.77
N ASP A 511 -64.57 -16.38 -13.66
CA ASP A 511 -64.61 -15.41 -12.54
C ASP A 511 -64.16 -16.06 -11.23
N ILE A 512 -62.94 -16.59 -11.23
CA ILE A 512 -62.16 -16.66 -9.99
C ILE A 512 -61.03 -15.66 -10.19
N GLY A 513 -61.14 -14.55 -9.45
CA GLY A 513 -60.33 -13.36 -9.59
C GLY A 513 -58.84 -13.63 -9.67
N HIS A 514 -58.20 -12.88 -10.57
CA HIS A 514 -56.77 -12.74 -10.69
C HIS A 514 -56.13 -12.39 -9.32
N SER A 515 -55.66 -13.42 -8.63
CA SER A 515 -54.56 -13.29 -7.68
C SER A 515 -53.35 -12.77 -8.44
N ARG A 516 -53.03 -11.49 -8.24
CA ARG A 516 -51.84 -10.83 -8.80
C ARG A 516 -50.60 -11.54 -8.26
N ILE A 517 -50.05 -12.45 -9.06
CA ILE A 517 -48.66 -12.89 -8.89
C ILE A 517 -47.77 -11.68 -9.22
N PRO A 518 -46.89 -11.22 -8.31
CA PRO A 518 -45.95 -10.14 -8.62
C PRO A 518 -44.95 -10.62 -9.67
N LYS A 519 -44.84 -9.91 -10.80
CA LYS A 519 -43.79 -10.14 -11.79
C LYS A 519 -42.41 -9.90 -11.15
N PRO A 520 -41.38 -10.70 -11.50
CA PRO A 520 -40.02 -10.43 -11.04
C PRO A 520 -39.51 -9.12 -11.67
N LEU A 521 -38.93 -8.27 -10.83
CA LEU A 521 -38.19 -7.08 -11.27
C LEU A 521 -37.00 -7.54 -12.12
N LYS A 522 -36.95 -7.04 -13.35
CA LYS A 522 -35.76 -7.14 -14.22
C LYS A 522 -34.58 -6.48 -13.50
N LYS A 523 -33.44 -7.17 -13.52
CA LYS A 523 -32.16 -6.71 -12.98
C LYS A 523 -31.65 -5.48 -13.72
#